data_AF-A0A0H5RW07-F1
#
_entry.id   AF-A0A0H5RW07-F1
#
_cell.length_a   1.000
_cell.length_b   1.000
_cell.length_c   1.000
_cell.angle_alpha   90.00
_cell.angle_beta   90.00
_cell.angle_gamma   90.00
#
_symmetry.space_group_name_H-M   'P 1'
#
loop_
_entity.id
_entity.type
_entity.pdbx_description
1 polymer ?
#
loop_
_entity_poly.entity_id
_entity_poly.type
_entity_poly.pdbx_seq_one_letter_code
_entity_poly.pdbx_strand_id
1 'polypeptide(L)'
;MFDVVSDVVLIDQVGAASRAESVAIAARFTAIGALDTLREQELIDSILWRTDPYEEVCAEVSAAMRISRGRARTQVHHARVLRDKLPQVAARFAVGDIDYRVVRMIITRRTHRPRGHRARVPPLGGTLGVHPLP
;
A
#
# COMPACT_ATOMS: atom_id res chain seq x y z
N MET A 1 -16.14 43.67 -9.01
CA MET A 1 -17.43 43.31 -8.41
C MET A 1 -17.28 41.87 -7.95
N PHE A 2 -17.12 41.63 -6.65
CA PHE A 2 -17.09 40.26 -6.13
C PHE A 2 -18.52 39.77 -6.19
N ASP A 3 -18.82 38.88 -7.11
CA ASP A 3 -20.01 38.05 -7.05
C ASP A 3 -19.98 37.40 -5.66
N VAL A 4 -20.93 37.76 -4.79
CA VAL A 4 -21.01 37.17 -3.46
C VAL A 4 -21.49 35.75 -3.69
N VAL A 5 -20.52 34.86 -3.92
CA VAL A 5 -20.75 33.43 -3.96
C VAL A 5 -21.43 33.08 -2.65
N SER A 6 -22.68 32.62 -2.73
CA SER A 6 -23.46 32.31 -1.54
C SER A 6 -22.76 31.23 -0.73
N ASP A 7 -22.92 31.25 0.59
CA ASP A 7 -22.32 30.26 1.49
C ASP A 7 -22.61 28.82 1.06
N VAL A 8 -23.80 28.58 0.48
CA VAL A 8 -24.19 27.27 -0.08
C VAL A 8 -23.26 26.83 -1.21
N VAL A 9 -22.94 27.72 -2.16
CA VAL A 9 -22.03 27.40 -3.27
C VAL A 9 -20.61 27.15 -2.75
N LEU A 10 -20.15 27.91 -1.76
CA LEU A 10 -18.84 27.66 -1.14
C LEU A 10 -18.78 26.31 -0.42
N ILE A 11 -19.84 25.94 0.30
CA ILE A 11 -19.96 24.64 0.97
C ILE A 11 -19.94 23.50 -0.06
N ASP A 12 -20.68 23.64 -1.17
CA ASP A 12 -20.70 22.65 -2.24
C ASP A 12 -19.33 22.51 -2.91
N GLN A 13 -18.62 23.62 -3.13
CA GLN A 13 -17.26 23.60 -3.67
C GLN A 13 -16.28 22.87 -2.74
N VAL A 14 -16.35 23.13 -1.42
CA VAL A 14 -15.55 22.42 -0.42
C VAL A 14 -15.85 20.92 -0.46
N GLY A 15 -17.13 20.55 -0.53
CA GLY A 15 -17.56 19.16 -0.64
C GLY A 15 -17.08 18.48 -1.91
N ALA A 16 -17.17 19.15 -3.06
CA ALA A 16 -16.71 18.63 -4.34
C ALA A 16 -15.18 18.45 -4.37
N ALA A 17 -14.43 19.43 -3.86
CA ALA A 17 -12.97 19.35 -3.76
C ALA A 17 -12.51 18.18 -2.89
N SER A 18 -13.18 17.96 -1.74
CA SER A 18 -12.87 16.84 -0.83
C SER A 18 -13.11 15.47 -1.49
N ARG A 19 -14.19 15.32 -2.25
CA ARG A 19 -14.46 14.10 -3.02
C ARG A 19 -13.42 13.90 -4.13
N ALA A 20 -13.08 14.97 -4.85
CA ALA A 20 -12.06 14.91 -5.90
C ALA A 20 -10.69 14.51 -5.35
N GLU A 21 -10.28 15.04 -4.19
CA GLU A 21 -9.06 14.62 -3.49
C GLU A 21 -9.11 13.12 -3.16
N SER A 22 -10.24 12.64 -2.62
CA SER A 22 -10.43 11.23 -2.27
C SER A 22 -10.30 10.32 -3.49
N VAL A 23 -10.95 10.68 -4.61
CA VAL A 23 -10.85 9.96 -5.89
C VAL A 23 -9.40 9.93 -6.39
N ALA A 24 -8.69 11.06 -6.34
CA ALA A 24 -7.29 11.12 -6.77
C ALA A 24 -6.36 10.24 -5.92
N ILE A 25 -6.57 10.21 -4.60
CA ILE A 25 -5.82 9.32 -3.70
C ILE A 25 -6.15 7.85 -3.97
N ALA A 26 -7.43 7.52 -4.20
CA ALA A 26 -7.85 6.17 -4.53
C ALA A 26 -7.20 5.68 -5.83
N ALA A 27 -7.20 6.51 -6.88
CA ALA A 27 -6.53 6.22 -8.15
C ALA A 27 -5.03 5.96 -7.96
N ARG A 28 -4.36 6.77 -7.11
CA ARG A 28 -2.96 6.54 -6.75
C ARG A 28 -2.75 5.17 -6.08
N PHE A 29 -3.61 4.75 -5.17
CA PHE A 29 -3.47 3.42 -4.54
C PHE A 29 -3.74 2.28 -5.51
N THR A 30 -4.68 2.44 -6.44
CA THR A 30 -4.89 1.46 -7.52
C THR A 30 -3.62 1.31 -8.35
N ALA A 31 -2.96 2.41 -8.73
CA ALA A 31 -1.70 2.38 -9.47
C ALA A 31 -0.56 1.73 -8.66
N ILE A 32 -0.44 2.05 -7.37
CA ILE A 32 0.56 1.40 -6.49
C ILE A 32 0.28 -0.11 -6.38
N GLY A 33 -0.98 -0.51 -6.24
CA GLY A 33 -1.37 -1.92 -6.18
C GLY A 33 -1.09 -2.67 -7.48
N ALA A 34 -1.25 -2.02 -8.63
CA ALA A 34 -0.91 -2.62 -9.93
C ALA A 34 0.62 -2.77 -10.10
N LEU A 35 1.40 -1.74 -9.73
CA LEU A 35 2.87 -1.80 -9.75
C LEU A 35 3.40 -2.92 -8.85
N ASP A 36 2.80 -3.05 -7.67
CA ASP A 36 3.14 -4.10 -6.71
C ASP A 36 2.94 -5.51 -7.26
N THR A 37 1.83 -5.75 -7.97
CA THR A 37 1.58 -7.04 -8.64
C THR A 37 2.56 -7.29 -9.79
N LEU A 38 2.89 -6.25 -10.56
CA LEU A 38 3.84 -6.36 -11.67
C LEU A 38 5.23 -6.76 -11.16
N ARG A 39 5.74 -6.09 -10.13
CA ARG A 39 7.05 -6.41 -9.53
C ARG A 39 7.08 -7.80 -8.91
N GLU A 40 6.00 -8.24 -8.28
CA GLU A 40 5.89 -9.61 -7.77
C GLU A 40 6.00 -10.66 -8.89
N GLN A 41 5.39 -10.42 -10.06
CA GLN A 41 5.48 -11.30 -11.23
C GLN A 41 6.88 -11.33 -11.84
N GLU A 42 7.47 -10.16 -12.10
CA GLU A 42 8.82 -10.05 -12.66
C GLU A 42 9.88 -10.74 -11.81
N LEU A 43 9.74 -10.68 -10.48
CA LEU A 43 10.66 -11.35 -9.56
C LEU A 43 10.51 -12.87 -9.57
N ILE A 44 9.30 -13.41 -9.72
CA ILE A 44 9.07 -14.85 -9.91
C ILE A 44 9.77 -15.33 -11.20
N ASP A 45 9.73 -14.52 -12.25
CA ASP A 45 10.34 -14.85 -13.54
C ASP A 45 11.85 -14.62 -13.57
N SER A 46 12.41 -13.90 -12.58
CA SER A 46 13.84 -13.60 -12.48
C SER A 46 14.60 -14.58 -11.59
N ILE A 47 15.85 -14.88 -11.94
CA ILE A 47 16.79 -15.65 -11.09
C ILE A 47 17.38 -14.75 -9.97
N LEU A 48 16.95 -13.47 -9.89
CA LEU A 48 17.57 -12.43 -9.08
C LEU A 48 16.87 -12.29 -7.70
N TRP A 49 17.01 -13.31 -6.86
CA TRP A 49 16.39 -13.38 -5.52
C TRP A 49 16.90 -12.34 -4.48
N ARG A 50 17.71 -11.35 -4.87
CA ARG A 50 18.47 -10.52 -3.92
C ARG A 50 17.67 -9.42 -3.21
N THR A 51 16.55 -8.95 -3.77
CA THR A 51 15.76 -7.85 -3.20
C THR A 51 14.32 -8.28 -2.98
N ASP A 52 13.77 -7.97 -1.80
CA ASP A 52 12.36 -8.16 -1.50
C ASP A 52 11.51 -7.31 -2.46
N PRO A 53 10.60 -7.88 -3.28
CA PRO A 53 9.74 -7.14 -4.21
C PRO A 53 9.04 -5.96 -3.54
N TYR A 54 8.63 -6.15 -2.28
CA TYR A 54 7.98 -5.10 -1.51
C TYR A 54 8.88 -3.89 -1.27
N GLU A 55 10.16 -4.12 -0.98
CA GLU A 55 11.12 -3.05 -0.74
C GLU A 55 11.50 -2.32 -2.02
N GLU A 56 11.48 -2.98 -3.18
CA GLU A 56 11.67 -2.35 -4.48
C GLU A 56 10.53 -1.38 -4.78
N VAL A 57 9.28 -1.85 -4.70
CA VAL A 57 8.08 -1.01 -4.91
C VAL A 57 8.07 0.18 -3.94
N CYS A 58 8.45 -0.03 -2.67
CA CYS A 58 8.56 1.07 -1.72
C CYS A 58 9.62 2.11 -2.11
N ALA A 59 10.64 1.76 -2.89
CA ALA A 59 11.70 2.68 -3.31
C ALA A 59 11.19 3.53 -4.46
N GLU A 60 10.54 2.89 -5.42
CA GLU A 60 9.92 3.52 -6.58
C GLU A 60 8.83 4.49 -6.16
N VAL A 61 7.93 4.07 -5.27
CA VAL A 61 6.87 4.93 -4.71
C VAL A 61 7.46 6.10 -3.90
N SER A 62 8.53 5.85 -3.15
CA SER A 62 9.24 6.89 -2.39
C SER A 62 9.81 7.96 -3.33
N ALA A 63 10.45 7.55 -4.42
CA ALA A 63 11.00 8.45 -5.43
C ALA A 63 9.89 9.21 -6.18
N ALA A 64 8.86 8.50 -6.65
CA ALA A 64 7.75 9.10 -7.41
C ALA A 64 6.96 10.13 -6.59
N MET A 65 6.73 9.86 -5.31
CA MET A 65 5.97 10.76 -4.43
C MET A 65 6.84 11.80 -3.69
N ARG A 66 8.17 11.74 -3.82
CA ARG A 66 9.12 12.59 -3.07
C ARG A 66 8.91 12.51 -1.55
N ILE A 67 8.74 11.30 -1.03
CA ILE A 67 8.54 11.02 0.41
C ILE A 67 9.61 10.05 0.92
N SER A 68 9.77 9.94 2.24
CA SER A 68 10.67 8.95 2.82
C SER A 68 10.22 7.50 2.58
N ARG A 69 11.17 6.57 2.57
CA ARG A 69 10.94 5.12 2.40
C ARG A 69 9.92 4.57 3.43
N GLY A 70 9.98 5.02 4.68
CA GLY A 70 9.01 4.62 5.72
C GLY A 70 7.57 5.06 5.42
N ARG A 71 7.40 6.27 4.87
CA ARG A 71 6.08 6.75 4.43
C ARG A 71 5.59 5.98 3.20
N ALA A 72 6.49 5.68 2.26
CA ALA A 72 6.16 4.86 1.09
C ALA A 72 5.71 3.44 1.49
N ARG A 73 6.39 2.79 2.45
CA ARG A 73 5.94 1.50 3.02
C ARG A 73 4.49 1.54 3.51
N THR A 74 4.09 2.63 4.16
CA THR A 74 2.70 2.78 4.59
C THR A 74 1.74 2.89 3.40
N GLN A 75 2.12 3.62 2.35
CA GLN A 75 1.31 3.73 1.13
C GLN A 75 1.15 2.38 0.42
N VAL A 76 2.25 1.64 0.20
CA VAL A 76 2.24 0.32 -0.43
C VAL A 76 1.43 -0.68 0.41
N HIS A 77 1.62 -0.67 1.73
CA HIS A 77 0.82 -1.49 2.63
C HIS A 77 -0.69 -1.19 2.51
N HIS A 78 -1.10 0.07 2.49
CA HIS A 78 -2.50 0.43 2.34
C HIS A 78 -3.06 0.05 0.97
N ALA A 79 -2.28 0.23 -0.11
CA ALA A 79 -2.66 -0.22 -1.45
C ALA A 79 -2.93 -1.73 -1.48
N ARG A 80 -2.02 -2.54 -0.93
CA ARG A 80 -2.20 -4.00 -0.81
C ARG A 80 -3.43 -4.37 0.00
N VAL A 81 -3.66 -3.74 1.15
CA VAL A 81 -4.84 -4.03 1.99
C VAL A 81 -6.14 -3.68 1.26
N LEU A 82 -6.19 -2.54 0.56
CA LEU A 82 -7.36 -2.15 -0.23
C LEU A 82 -7.64 -3.13 -1.38
N ARG A 83 -6.59 -3.53 -2.11
CA ARG A 83 -6.66 -4.50 -3.21
C ARG A 83 -7.11 -5.89 -2.73
N ASP A 84 -6.43 -6.41 -1.70
CA ASP A 84 -6.50 -7.85 -1.36
C ASP A 84 -7.54 -8.17 -0.28
N LYS A 85 -7.87 -7.20 0.59
CA LYS A 85 -8.69 -7.45 1.79
C LYS A 85 -9.93 -6.58 1.87
N LEU A 86 -9.93 -5.40 1.26
CA LEU A 86 -11.01 -4.43 1.39
C LEU A 86 -11.49 -3.86 0.04
N PRO A 87 -11.79 -4.69 -0.98
CA PRO A 87 -12.15 -4.21 -2.31
C PRO A 87 -13.43 -3.35 -2.30
N GLN A 88 -14.39 -3.64 -1.41
CA GLN A 88 -15.61 -2.83 -1.26
C GLN A 88 -15.30 -1.43 -0.70
N VAL A 89 -14.32 -1.31 0.20
CA VAL A 89 -13.87 -0.01 0.72
C VAL A 89 -13.13 0.76 -0.37
N ALA A 90 -12.29 0.07 -1.15
CA ALA A 90 -11.61 0.67 -2.30
C ALA A 90 -12.60 1.22 -3.33
N ALA A 91 -13.69 0.50 -3.61
CA ALA A 91 -14.73 0.95 -4.54
C ALA A 91 -15.43 2.23 -4.07
N ARG A 92 -15.80 2.33 -2.78
CA ARG A 92 -16.37 3.55 -2.21
C ARG A 92 -15.38 4.71 -2.19
N PHE A 93 -14.12 4.42 -1.92
CA PHE A 93 -13.08 5.43 -1.95
C PHE A 93 -12.85 5.98 -3.37
N ALA A 94 -12.90 5.11 -4.38
CA ALA A 94 -12.70 5.46 -5.79
C ALA A 94 -13.80 6.38 -6.37
N VAL A 95 -14.99 6.40 -5.76
CA VAL A 95 -16.08 7.33 -6.13
C VAL A 95 -16.14 8.57 -5.23
N GLY A 96 -15.28 8.66 -4.21
CA GLY A 96 -15.23 9.79 -3.27
C GLY A 96 -16.29 9.75 -2.17
N ASP A 97 -16.96 8.61 -1.95
CA ASP A 97 -17.96 8.46 -0.87
C ASP A 97 -17.32 8.52 0.53
N ILE A 98 -16.05 8.12 0.64
CA ILE A 98 -15.27 8.11 1.89
C ILE A 98 -13.91 8.75 1.65
N ASP A 99 -13.38 9.43 2.67
CA ASP A 99 -12.05 10.04 2.59
C ASP A 99 -10.94 9.11 3.09
N TYR A 100 -9.69 9.50 2.80
CA TYR A 100 -8.51 8.70 3.16
C TYR A 100 -8.34 8.47 4.68
N ARG A 101 -8.82 9.37 5.54
CA ARG A 101 -8.75 9.20 7.00
C ARG A 101 -9.66 8.06 7.44
N VAL A 102 -10.87 7.97 6.89
CA VAL A 102 -11.80 6.86 7.13
C VAL A 102 -11.18 5.54 6.66
N VAL A 103 -10.60 5.52 5.46
CA VAL A 103 -9.89 4.34 4.94
C VAL A 103 -8.77 3.90 5.88
N ARG A 104 -7.91 4.82 6.32
CA ARG A 104 -6.80 4.53 7.23
C ARG A 104 -7.29 3.99 8.58
N MET A 105 -8.42 4.52 9.10
CA MET A 105 -9.05 4.02 10.32
C MET A 105 -9.52 2.56 10.15
N ILE A 106 -10.20 2.25 9.05
CA ILE A 106 -10.66 0.88 8.74
C ILE A 106 -9.47 -0.07 8.64
N ILE A 107 -8.42 0.31 7.92
CA ILE A 107 -7.20 -0.50 7.75
C ILE A 107 -6.57 -0.76 9.11
N THR A 108 -6.37 0.28 9.93
CA THR A 108 -5.73 0.15 11.26
C THR A 108 -6.52 -0.77 12.17
N ARG A 109 -7.86 -0.65 12.19
CA ARG A 109 -8.75 -1.50 13.00
C ARG A 109 -8.73 -2.96 12.55
N ARG A 110 -8.67 -3.23 11.24
CA ARG A 110 -8.66 -4.59 10.66
C ARG A 110 -7.29 -5.26 10.73
N THR A 111 -6.20 -4.50 10.70
CA THR A 111 -4.82 -5.01 10.71
C THR A 111 -4.25 -5.19 12.11
N HIS A 112 -4.90 -4.70 13.16
CA HIS A 112 -4.53 -4.96 14.55
C HIS A 112 -4.92 -6.37 15.01
N ARG A 113 -4.57 -7.41 14.24
CA ARG A 113 -4.31 -8.74 14.79
C ARG A 113 -2.89 -8.69 15.38
N PRO A 114 -2.65 -9.03 16.65
CA PRO A 114 -1.32 -8.95 17.24
C PRO A 114 -0.31 -9.67 16.35
N ARG A 115 0.78 -8.97 15.99
CA ARG A 115 1.90 -9.56 15.25
C ARG A 115 2.53 -10.63 16.13
N GLY A 116 2.08 -11.87 15.99
CA GLY A 116 2.81 -13.03 16.47
C GLY A 116 4.22 -12.97 15.89
N HIS A 117 5.21 -13.07 16.77
CA HIS A 117 6.64 -13.16 16.46
C HIS A 117 6.87 -13.95 15.17
N ARG A 118 7.46 -13.33 14.13
CA ARG A 118 7.93 -14.10 12.96
C ARG A 118 8.96 -15.07 13.49
N ALA A 119 8.63 -16.37 13.48
CA ALA A 119 9.59 -17.42 13.72
C ALA A 119 10.75 -17.21 12.75
N ARG A 120 11.92 -16.94 13.32
CA ARG A 120 13.19 -16.94 12.61
C ARG A 120 13.34 -18.35 12.05
N VAL A 121 13.35 -18.50 10.72
CA VAL A 121 13.66 -19.78 10.08
C VAL A 121 15.08 -20.16 10.56
N PRO A 122 15.26 -21.27 11.29
CA PRO A 122 16.60 -21.69 11.68
C PRO A 122 17.39 -22.06 10.43
N PRO A 123 18.71 -21.78 10.38
CA PRO A 123 19.53 -22.23 9.25
C PRO A 123 19.45 -23.76 9.20
N LEU A 124 19.19 -24.29 7.99
CA LEU A 124 19.23 -25.72 7.72
C LEU A 124 20.58 -26.25 8.23
N GLY A 125 20.53 -27.07 9.29
CA GLY A 125 21.70 -27.70 9.87
C GLY A 125 22.37 -28.56 8.80
N GLY A 126 23.58 -28.19 8.43
CA GLY A 126 24.46 -29.05 7.66
C GLY A 126 24.76 -30.30 8.47
N THR A 127 24.26 -31.45 8.01
CA THR A 127 24.76 -32.75 8.45
C THR A 127 26.18 -32.91 7.91
N LEU A 128 27.17 -32.56 8.72
CA LEU A 128 28.52 -33.10 8.58
C LEU A 128 28.44 -34.61 8.80
N GLY A 129 28.26 -35.34 7.70
CA GLY A 129 28.51 -36.77 7.65
C GLY A 129 29.98 -37.02 7.92
N VAL A 130 30.28 -37.53 9.11
CA VAL A 130 31.54 -38.19 9.42
C VAL A 130 31.69 -39.41 8.52
N HIS A 131 32.55 -39.30 7.53
CA HIS A 131 33.01 -40.42 6.71
C HIS A 131 34.13 -41.14 7.48
N PRO A 132 34.05 -42.44 7.77
CA PRO A 132 35.23 -43.18 8.18
C PRO A 132 36.05 -43.48 6.92
N LEU A 133 37.35 -43.18 6.98
CA LEU A 133 38.35 -43.69 6.02
C LEU A 133 38.74 -45.13 6.41
N PRO A 134 39.16 -45.96 5.44
CA PRO A 134 39.51 -47.37 5.66
C PRO A 134 40.80 -47.57 6.46
#